data_AF-A0A3Q8XP36-F1
#
_entry.id   AF-A0A3Q8XP36-F1
#
_cell.length_a   1.000
_cell.length_b   1.000
_cell.length_c   1.000
_cell.angle_alpha   90.00
_cell.angle_beta   90.00
_cell.angle_gamma   90.00
#
_symmetry.space_group_name_H-M   'P 1'
#
loop_
_entity.id
_entity.type
_entity.pdbx_description
1 polymer ?
#
loop_
_entity_poly.entity_id
_entity_poly.type
_entity_poly.pdbx_seq_one_letter_code
_entity_poly.pdbx_strand_id
1 'polypeptide(L)'
;MKIKKKRPLDSSGDSRNRSAARARKALVVLGMHRSGTSALAGLMMRLGGDGPANLLGPTANNELGHFESRPIYMLQDKVLASAGLTWDDYRPFPQVG
;
A
#
# COMPACT_ATOMS: atom_id res chain seq x y z
N MET A 1 -48.14 -28.91 31.59
CA MET A 1 -47.65 -29.68 30.42
C MET A 1 -47.76 -28.87 29.13
N LYS A 2 -46.63 -28.40 28.58
CA LYS A 2 -46.29 -28.49 27.14
C LYS A 2 -44.90 -27.90 26.90
N ILE A 3 -43.94 -28.80 26.73
CA ILE A 3 -42.56 -28.52 26.33
C ILE A 3 -42.59 -28.34 24.80
N LYS A 4 -42.16 -27.19 24.27
CA LYS A 4 -41.91 -27.03 22.83
C LYS A 4 -40.41 -27.12 22.55
N LYS A 5 -40.00 -28.23 21.91
CA LYS A 5 -38.63 -28.45 21.40
C LYS A 5 -38.45 -27.79 20.02
N LYS A 6 -37.31 -27.09 19.90
CA LYS A 6 -36.45 -26.71 18.74
C LYS A 6 -37.02 -26.59 17.32
N ARG A 7 -36.57 -25.53 16.63
CA ARG A 7 -36.03 -25.63 15.26
C ARG A 7 -34.62 -25.03 15.23
N PRO A 8 -33.64 -25.66 14.56
CA PRO A 8 -32.31 -25.09 14.38
C PRO A 8 -32.41 -23.89 13.43
N LEU A 9 -31.66 -22.81 13.69
CA LEU A 9 -31.48 -21.75 12.70
C LEU A 9 -30.82 -22.39 11.47
N ASP A 10 -31.47 -22.25 10.32
CA ASP A 10 -30.88 -22.68 9.07
C ASP A 10 -29.61 -21.88 8.79
N SER A 11 -28.59 -22.61 8.35
CA SER A 11 -27.39 -22.07 7.75
C SER A 11 -27.70 -21.75 6.29
N SER A 12 -28.38 -20.63 6.03
CA SER A 12 -28.49 -20.10 4.68
C SER A 12 -27.11 -19.64 4.22
N GLY A 13 -26.55 -20.42 3.30
CA GLY A 13 -25.25 -20.22 2.71
C GLY A 13 -25.10 -18.84 2.10
N ASP A 14 -24.11 -18.12 2.61
CA ASP A 14 -23.52 -16.92 2.00
C ASP A 14 -22.85 -17.32 0.68
N SER A 15 -23.68 -17.55 -0.35
CA SER A 15 -23.23 -17.69 -1.73
C SER A 15 -22.80 -16.33 -2.26
N ARG A 16 -21.73 -15.79 -1.68
CA ARG A 16 -20.96 -14.70 -2.29
C ARG A 16 -20.39 -15.24 -3.59
N ASN A 17 -21.11 -14.95 -4.65
CA ASN A 17 -20.72 -14.99 -6.04
C ASN A 17 -19.33 -14.32 -6.18
N ARG A 18 -18.26 -15.10 -6.00
CA ARG A 18 -16.91 -14.76 -6.41
C ARG A 18 -16.88 -14.89 -7.93
N SER A 19 -17.55 -13.96 -8.62
CA SER A 19 -17.16 -13.64 -9.99
C SER A 19 -15.65 -13.47 -9.97
N ALA A 20 -14.92 -14.35 -10.66
CA ALA A 20 -13.46 -14.40 -10.62
C ALA A 20 -12.92 -12.98 -10.84
N ALA A 21 -12.55 -12.31 -9.75
CA ALA A 21 -12.23 -10.90 -9.78
C ALA A 21 -11.02 -10.76 -10.69
N ARG A 22 -11.18 -10.00 -11.78
CA ARG A 22 -10.09 -9.72 -12.70
C ARG A 22 -8.88 -9.30 -11.88
N ALA A 23 -7.77 -10.05 -12.01
CA ALA A 23 -6.58 -9.80 -11.21
C ALA A 23 -6.11 -8.36 -11.43
N ARG A 24 -6.15 -7.55 -10.37
CA ARG A 24 -5.66 -6.18 -10.41
C ARG A 24 -4.14 -6.23 -10.52
N LYS A 25 -3.59 -5.51 -11.49
CA LYS A 25 -2.14 -5.36 -11.66
C LYS A 25 -1.69 -4.10 -10.93
N ALA A 26 -0.57 -4.19 -10.22
CA ALA A 26 0.07 -3.06 -9.57
C ALA A 26 1.51 -2.94 -10.10
N LEU A 27 1.93 -1.71 -10.39
CA LEU A 27 3.32 -1.39 -10.68
C LEU A 27 3.94 -0.77 -9.42
N VAL A 28 5.04 -1.34 -8.96
CA VAL A 28 5.78 -0.84 -7.80
C VAL A 28 7.13 -0.33 -8.28
N VAL A 29 7.40 0.94 -8.02
CA VAL A 29 8.67 1.60 -8.36
C VAL A 29 9.53 1.68 -7.10
N LEU A 30 10.74 1.13 -7.15
CA LEU A 30 11.69 1.05 -6.03
C LEU A 30 13.06 1.60 -6.44
N GLY A 31 13.82 2.14 -5.49
CA GLY A 31 15.16 2.67 -5.72
C GLY A 31 15.72 3.40 -4.50
N MET A 32 17.05 3.58 -4.47
CA MET A 32 17.76 4.23 -3.36
C MET A 32 17.53 5.75 -3.29
N HIS A 33 17.33 6.39 -4.45
CA HIS A 33 17.09 7.83 -4.53
C HIS A 33 15.61 8.13 -4.73
N ARG A 34 15.02 8.76 -3.71
CA ARG A 34 13.61 9.17 -3.66
C ARG A 34 13.18 10.07 -4.84
N SER A 35 14.09 10.93 -5.31
CA SER A 35 13.83 11.78 -6.48
C SER A 35 13.63 10.96 -7.75
N GLY A 36 14.44 9.92 -7.98
CA GLY A 36 14.37 9.06 -9.15
C GLY A 36 13.12 8.20 -9.16
N THR A 37 12.76 7.62 -8.02
CA THR A 37 11.53 6.82 -7.87
C THR A 37 10.28 7.66 -8.07
N SER A 38 10.23 8.87 -7.50
CA SER A 38 9.13 9.81 -7.70
C SER A 38 9.01 10.25 -9.17
N ALA A 39 10.12 10.55 -9.86
CA ALA A 39 10.09 10.94 -11.26
C ALA A 39 9.56 9.81 -12.16
N LEU A 40 10.02 8.57 -11.94
CA LEU A 40 9.56 7.41 -12.69
C LEU A 40 8.09 7.06 -12.39
N ALA A 41 7.65 7.18 -11.14
CA ALA A 41 6.24 7.02 -10.77
C ALA A 41 5.35 8.06 -11.49
N GLY A 42 5.79 9.33 -11.54
CA GLY A 42 5.10 10.38 -12.29
C GLY A 42 5.00 10.11 -13.79
N LEU A 43 6.08 9.59 -14.40
CA LEU A 43 6.05 9.17 -15.81
C LEU A 43 5.03 8.05 -16.05
N MET A 44 4.97 7.05 -15.17
CA MET A 44 4.02 5.94 -15.29
C MET A 44 2.57 6.43 -15.18
N MET A 45 2.31 7.40 -14.30
CA MET A 45 1.00 8.06 -14.23
C MET A 45 0.68 8.83 -15.51
N ARG A 46 1.66 9.56 -16.08
CA ARG A 46 1.52 10.29 -17.35
C ARG A 46 1.21 9.37 -18.54
N LEU A 47 1.70 8.13 -18.50
CA LEU A 47 1.44 7.10 -19.51
C LEU A 47 0.09 6.39 -19.34
N GLY A 48 -0.74 6.81 -18.38
CA GLY A 48 -2.09 6.27 -18.16
C GLY A 48 -2.21 5.27 -17.02
N GLY A 49 -1.18 5.15 -16.17
CA GLY A 49 -1.27 4.39 -14.93
C GLY A 49 -2.06 5.13 -13.85
N ASP A 50 -2.88 4.40 -13.09
CA ASP A 50 -3.54 4.96 -11.92
C ASP A 50 -2.51 5.29 -10.83
N GLY A 51 -2.59 6.51 -10.29
CA GLY A 51 -1.75 6.94 -9.18
C GLY A 51 -2.25 6.46 -7.82
N PRO A 52 -1.44 6.64 -6.75
CA PRO A 52 -1.90 6.45 -5.38
C PRO A 52 -3.09 7.35 -5.05
N ALA A 53 -4.05 6.84 -4.28
CA ALA A 53 -5.19 7.64 -3.80
C ALA A 53 -4.75 8.84 -2.93
N ASN A 54 -3.63 8.70 -2.22
CA ASN A 54 -3.08 9.72 -1.33
C ASN A 54 -1.61 9.99 -1.68
N LEU A 55 -1.37 10.99 -2.53
CA LEU A 55 -0.04 11.45 -2.88
C LEU A 55 0.61 12.24 -1.72
N LEU A 56 1.94 12.24 -1.65
CA LEU A 56 2.65 13.04 -0.64
C LEU A 56 2.55 14.56 -0.89
N GLY A 57 2.28 14.96 -2.15
CA GLY A 57 1.99 16.35 -2.51
C GLY A 57 3.24 17.22 -2.76
N PRO A 58 3.03 18.52 -3.08
CA PRO A 58 4.09 19.50 -3.31
C PRO A 58 4.81 19.94 -2.04
N THR A 59 6.09 20.29 -2.20
CA THR A 59 6.94 20.88 -1.15
C THR A 59 7.63 22.13 -1.70
N ALA A 60 8.22 22.96 -0.84
CA ALA A 60 8.98 24.15 -1.27
C ALA A 60 10.11 23.82 -2.27
N ASN A 61 10.65 22.59 -2.22
CA ASN A 61 11.73 22.14 -3.09
C ASN A 61 11.22 21.32 -4.29
N ASN A 62 9.91 21.09 -4.40
CA ASN A 62 9.28 20.36 -5.49
C ASN A 62 7.84 20.83 -5.68
N GLU A 63 7.67 21.88 -6.48
CA GLU A 63 6.38 22.52 -6.75
C GLU A 63 5.40 21.61 -7.50
N LEU A 64 5.90 20.68 -8.33
CA LEU A 64 5.09 19.66 -9.00
C LEU A 64 4.65 18.54 -8.06
N GLY A 65 5.29 18.46 -6.89
CA GLY A 65 5.05 17.47 -5.87
C GLY A 65 5.56 16.08 -6.18
N HIS A 66 5.41 15.24 -5.17
CA HIS A 66 5.91 13.87 -5.19
C HIS A 66 4.80 12.92 -5.64
N PHE A 67 5.14 12.06 -6.59
CA PHE A 67 4.24 11.04 -7.15
C PHE A 67 4.18 9.77 -6.29
N GLU A 68 4.64 9.87 -5.05
CA GLU A 68 4.70 8.77 -4.09
C GLU A 68 3.44 8.72 -3.23
N SER A 69 3.09 7.50 -2.81
CA SER A 69 2.03 7.26 -1.84
C SER A 69 2.46 7.73 -0.45
N ARG A 70 1.77 8.73 0.12
CA ARG A 70 1.99 9.23 1.48
C ARG A 70 1.98 8.14 2.56
N PRO A 71 1.00 7.21 2.61
CA PRO A 71 1.01 6.17 3.65
C PRO A 71 2.19 5.20 3.50
N ILE A 72 2.64 4.90 2.28
CA ILE A 72 3.81 4.04 2.06
C ILE A 72 5.09 4.77 2.47
N TYR A 73 5.22 6.05 2.10
CA TYR A 73 6.33 6.90 2.52
C TYR A 73 6.47 6.91 4.05
N MET A 74 5.38 7.20 4.78
CA MET A 74 5.42 7.22 6.24
C MET A 74 5.68 5.85 6.86
N LEU A 75 5.24 4.77 6.21
CA LEU A 75 5.52 3.41 6.67
C LEU A 75 7.02 3.08 6.52
N GLN A 76 7.62 3.43 5.39
CA GLN A 76 9.06 3.20 5.18
C GLN A 76 9.91 3.93 6.22
N ASP A 77 9.62 5.22 6.47
CA ASP A 77 10.31 5.99 7.50
C ASP A 77 10.20 5.34 8.88
N LYS A 78 9.01 4.83 9.25
CA LYS A 78 8.80 4.13 10.53
C LYS A 78 9.58 2.81 10.61
N VAL A 79 9.61 2.04 9.53
CA VAL A 79 10.33 0.76 9.48
C VAL A 79 11.83 1.00 9.64
N LEU A 80 12.38 1.96 8.89
CA LEU A 80 13.80 2.32 9.01
C LEU A 80 14.14 2.87 10.40
N ALA A 81 13.32 3.79 10.91
CA ALA A 81 13.50 4.35 12.24
C ALA A 81 13.45 3.28 13.35
N SER A 82 12.62 2.24 13.19
CA SER A 82 12.56 1.13 14.15
C SER A 82 13.86 0.32 14.25
N ALA A 83 14.69 0.37 13.19
CA ALA A 83 16.02 -0.22 13.15
C ALA A 83 17.14 0.79 13.48
N GLY A 84 16.80 2.04 13.83
CA GLY A 84 17.78 3.12 14.01
C GLY A 84 18.52 3.51 12.72
N LEU A 85 17.84 3.35 11.57
CA LEU A 85 18.35 3.65 10.24
C LEU A 85 17.59 4.83 9.60
N THR A 86 18.22 5.47 8.63
CA THR A 86 17.60 6.41 7.69
C THR A 86 17.66 5.84 6.27
N TRP A 87 16.98 6.49 5.32
CA TRP A 87 16.91 6.03 3.93
C TRP A 87 18.27 6.08 3.21
N ASP A 88 19.16 6.96 3.66
CA ASP A 88 20.52 7.18 3.15
C ASP A 88 21.59 6.47 3.98
N ASP A 89 21.18 5.65 4.94
CA ASP A 89 22.10 4.84 5.74
C ASP A 89 22.68 3.69 4.90
N TYR A 90 23.99 3.49 5.00
CA TYR A 90 24.71 2.44 4.28
C TYR A 90 24.62 1.08 4.98
N ARG A 91 24.21 1.06 6.26
CA ARG A 91 24.11 -0.18 7.05
C ARG A 91 22.96 -1.05 6.52
N PRO A 92 23.12 -2.38 6.48
CA PRO A 92 22.04 -3.26 6.10
C PRO A 92 20.91 -3.20 7.13
N PHE A 93 19.67 -3.48 6.68
CA PHE A 93 18.55 -3.63 7.61
C PHE A 93 18.82 -4.83 8.56
N PRO A 94 18.65 -4.69 9.88
CA PRO A 94 18.92 -5.76 10.83
C PRO A 94 18.11 -7.01 10.51
N GLN A 95 18.75 -8.17 10.50
CA GLN A 95 18.00 -9.43 10.46
C GLN A 95 17.42 -9.70 11.84
N VAL A 96 16.12 -10.03 11.88
CA VAL A 96 15.53 -10.67 13.06
C VAL A 96 16.06 -12.10 13.12
N GLY A 97 16.75 -12.42 14.22
CA GLY A 97 17.20 -13.78 14.53
C GLY A 97 16.08 -14.68 15.03
#